data_AF-A0A7L4NZR0-F1
#
_entry.id   AF-A0A7L4NZR0-F1
#
_cell.length_a   1.000
_cell.length_b   1.000
_cell.length_c   1.000
_cell.angle_alpha   90.00
_cell.angle_beta   90.00
_cell.angle_gamma   90.00
#
_symmetry.space_group_name_H-M   'P 1'
#
loop_
_entity.id
_entity.type
_entity.pdbx_description
1 polymer ?
#
loop_
_entity_poly.entity_id
_entity_poly.type
_entity_poly.pdbx_seq_one_letter_code
_entity_poly.pdbx_strand_id
1 'polypeptide(L)'
;MMDISLPTGHNWLDRWNEEGYSGLFPKYFNGGRPSKLSDEDKEKLDKMLEKEEYLTSKMALKIIKDEFDVDYSASSLSVLLRSLGYHYTKPYQFYSKRPSDADEQLKKNV
;
A
#
# COMPACT_ATOMS: atom_id res chain seq x y z
N MET A 1 17.03 -34.76 19.63
CA MET A 1 16.07 -34.05 20.49
C MET A 1 15.82 -32.72 19.80
N MET A 2 14.57 -32.39 19.44
CA MET A 2 14.29 -31.09 18.81
C MET A 2 14.41 -29.98 19.87
N ASP A 3 15.07 -28.87 19.55
CA ASP A 3 15.16 -27.67 20.40
C ASP A 3 13.82 -26.91 20.44
N ILE A 4 12.76 -27.57 20.87
CA ILE A 4 11.43 -26.99 21.09
C ILE A 4 10.96 -27.31 22.50
N SER A 5 10.24 -26.37 23.11
CA SER A 5 9.67 -26.60 24.44
C SER A 5 8.59 -27.69 24.37
N LEU A 6 8.51 -28.54 25.41
CA LEU A 6 7.47 -29.57 25.51
C LEU A 6 6.04 -29.00 25.32
N PRO A 7 5.68 -27.85 25.93
CA PRO A 7 4.37 -27.23 25.70
C PRO A 7 4.11 -26.87 24.23
N THR A 8 5.13 -26.46 23.49
CA THR A 8 4.99 -26.15 22.05
C THR A 8 4.65 -27.42 21.26
N GLY A 9 5.32 -28.53 21.55
CA GLY A 9 5.05 -29.82 20.91
C GLY A 9 3.64 -30.34 21.21
N HIS A 10 3.18 -30.25 22.46
CA HIS A 10 1.82 -30.63 22.83
C HIS A 10 0.76 -29.79 22.10
N ASN A 11 0.94 -28.46 22.05
CA ASN A 11 0.03 -27.58 21.31
C ASN A 11 -0.06 -27.93 19.81
N TRP A 12 1.03 -28.37 19.18
CA TRP A 12 1.01 -28.80 17.79
C TRP A 12 0.29 -30.14 17.61
N LEU A 13 0.50 -31.08 18.54
CA LEU A 13 -0.19 -32.37 18.53
C LEU A 13 -1.71 -32.19 18.70
N ASP A 14 -2.12 -31.34 19.65
CA ASP A 14 -3.54 -31.07 19.90
C ASP A 14 -4.20 -30.43 18.67
N ARG A 15 -3.56 -29.43 18.06
CA ARG A 15 -4.05 -28.80 16.82
C ARG A 15 -4.12 -29.77 15.64
N TRP A 16 -3.16 -30.68 15.53
CA TRP A 16 -3.19 -31.73 14.51
C TRP A 16 -4.37 -32.69 14.73
N ASN A 17 -4.63 -33.08 15.99
CA ASN A 17 -5.73 -33.98 16.32
C ASN A 17 -7.11 -33.34 16.08
N GLU A 18 -7.25 -32.02 16.30
CA GLU A 18 -8.50 -31.28 16.11
C GLU A 18 -8.76 -30.88 14.65
N GLU A 19 -7.75 -30.30 14.00
CA GLU A 19 -7.90 -29.58 12.71
C GLU A 19 -7.08 -30.24 11.58
N GLY A 20 -6.39 -31.35 11.84
CA GLY A 20 -5.54 -32.04 10.88
C GLY A 20 -4.38 -31.18 10.37
N TYR A 21 -4.02 -31.35 9.10
CA TYR A 21 -2.97 -30.56 8.45
C TYR A 21 -3.24 -29.06 8.49
N SER A 22 -4.51 -28.63 8.43
CA SER A 22 -4.88 -27.22 8.53
C SER A 22 -4.50 -26.59 9.88
N GLY A 23 -4.53 -27.36 10.97
CA GLY A 23 -4.22 -26.87 12.32
C GLY A 23 -2.75 -26.55 12.55
N LEU A 24 -1.87 -27.05 11.68
CA LEU A 24 -0.44 -26.71 11.72
C LEU A 24 -0.15 -25.35 11.08
N PHE A 25 -1.07 -24.81 10.27
CA PHE A 25 -0.89 -23.45 9.78
C PHE A 25 -0.92 -22.46 10.94
N PRO A 26 -0.08 -21.42 10.90
CA PRO A 26 -0.16 -20.35 11.87
C PRO A 26 -1.56 -19.74 11.87
N LYS A 27 -2.23 -19.73 13.03
CA LYS A 27 -3.57 -19.14 13.20
C LYS A 27 -3.57 -17.62 13.01
N TYR A 28 -2.40 -16.98 12.97
CA TYR A 28 -2.29 -15.57 12.62
C TYR A 28 -2.27 -15.43 11.09
N PHE A 29 -3.36 -14.88 10.54
CA PHE A 29 -3.61 -14.79 9.10
C PHE A 29 -2.56 -13.95 8.35
N ASN A 30 -1.93 -12.97 9.02
CA ASN A 30 -0.88 -12.13 8.48
C ASN A 30 0.20 -11.94 9.54
N GLY A 31 1.34 -12.59 9.38
CA GLY A 31 2.52 -12.31 10.19
C GLY A 31 2.98 -10.87 9.99
N GLY A 32 3.26 -10.16 11.09
CA GLY A 32 3.81 -8.80 11.06
C GLY A 32 2.87 -7.74 11.65
N ARG A 33 3.36 -6.50 11.66
CA ARG A 33 2.59 -5.35 12.17
C ARG A 33 1.45 -5.04 11.18
N PRO A 34 0.21 -4.82 11.65
CA PRO A 34 -0.87 -4.40 10.77
C PRO A 34 -0.53 -3.08 10.08
N SER A 35 -1.09 -2.88 8.89
CA SER A 35 -1.02 -1.60 8.18
C SER A 35 -1.56 -0.48 9.06
N LYS A 36 -0.97 0.72 8.98
CA LYS A 36 -1.46 1.90 9.71
C LYS A 36 -2.79 2.42 9.16
N LEU A 37 -3.07 2.16 7.87
CA LEU A 37 -4.33 2.46 7.20
C LEU A 37 -5.19 1.20 7.14
N SER A 38 -6.49 1.35 7.46
CA SER A 38 -7.50 0.33 7.20
C SER A 38 -7.76 0.17 5.70
N ASP A 39 -8.47 -0.89 5.31
CA ASP A 39 -8.78 -1.09 3.88
C ASP A 39 -9.77 -0.03 3.35
N GLU A 40 -10.70 0.44 4.18
CA GLU A 40 -11.60 1.56 3.85
C GLU A 40 -10.81 2.87 3.64
N ASP A 41 -9.79 3.12 4.47
CA ASP A 41 -8.95 4.30 4.35
C ASP A 41 -8.08 4.25 3.10
N LYS A 42 -7.62 3.06 2.70
CA LYS A 42 -6.91 2.84 1.44
C LYS A 42 -7.78 3.18 0.24
N GLU A 43 -9.05 2.76 0.23
CA GLU A 43 -9.99 3.12 -0.85
C GLU A 43 -10.26 4.63 -0.90
N LYS A 44 -10.36 5.29 0.25
CA LYS A 44 -10.51 6.76 0.31
C LYS A 44 -9.26 7.46 -0.21
N LEU A 45 -8.08 7.00 0.21
CA LEU A 45 -6.80 7.52 -0.25
C LEU A 45 -6.69 7.39 -1.78
N ASP A 46 -7.04 6.24 -2.35
CA ASP A 46 -6.99 6.01 -3.79
C ASP A 46 -7.84 7.04 -4.56
N LYS A 47 -9.09 7.25 -4.14
CA LYS A 47 -9.98 8.27 -4.73
C LYS A 47 -9.46 9.70 -4.60
N MET A 48 -8.65 10.00 -3.59
CA MET A 48 -8.00 11.31 -3.44
C MET A 48 -6.82 11.45 -4.39
N LEU A 49 -6.01 10.40 -4.51
CA LEU A 49 -4.85 10.38 -5.41
C LEU A 49 -5.26 10.44 -6.89
N GLU A 50 -6.37 9.80 -7.29
CA GLU A 50 -6.90 9.84 -8.66
C GLU A 50 -7.35 11.24 -9.10
N LYS A 51 -7.72 12.12 -8.17
CA LYS A 51 -8.13 13.50 -8.48
C LYS A 51 -6.94 14.42 -8.75
N GLU A 52 -5.74 14.00 -8.38
CA GLU A 52 -4.54 14.79 -8.53
C GLU A 52 -3.88 14.51 -9.88
N GLU A 53 -3.85 15.52 -10.75
CA GLU A 53 -3.24 15.41 -12.08
C GLU A 53 -1.72 15.16 -12.01
N TYR A 54 -1.06 15.67 -10.96
CA TYR A 54 0.40 15.61 -10.79
C TYR A 54 0.80 14.96 -9.46
N LEU A 55 0.60 13.64 -9.38
CA LEU A 55 0.90 12.90 -8.16
C LEU A 55 2.42 12.77 -7.92
N THR A 56 2.89 13.37 -6.82
CA THR A 56 4.27 13.20 -6.33
C THR A 56 4.26 12.49 -4.97
N SER A 57 5.31 11.72 -4.66
CA SER A 57 5.46 11.05 -3.35
C SER A 57 5.36 12.00 -2.15
N LYS A 58 5.91 13.23 -2.25
CA LYS A 58 5.75 14.26 -1.22
C LYS A 58 4.30 14.70 -1.03
N MET A 59 3.55 14.78 -2.12
CA MET A 59 2.13 15.16 -2.08
C MET A 59 1.29 14.04 -1.48
N ALA A 60 1.55 12.79 -1.87
CA ALA A 60 0.93 11.62 -1.25
C ALA A 60 1.18 11.56 0.27
N LEU A 61 2.42 11.82 0.73
CA LEU A 61 2.71 11.90 2.17
C LEU A 61 1.90 12.99 2.87
N LYS A 62 1.76 14.16 2.22
CA LYS A 62 1.00 15.28 2.77
C LYS A 62 -0.48 14.92 2.89
N ILE A 63 -1.09 14.36 1.84
CA ILE A 63 -2.49 13.90 1.85
C ILE A 63 -2.70 12.88 2.97
N ILE A 64 -1.79 11.92 3.12
CA ILE A 64 -1.95 10.89 4.16
C ILE A 64 -1.85 11.48 5.57
N LYS A 65 -0.94 12.44 5.76
CA LYS A 65 -0.79 13.13 7.05
C LYS A 65 -2.00 14.00 7.38
N ASP A 66 -2.48 14.78 6.41
CA ASP A 66 -3.55 15.74 6.61
C ASP A 66 -4.90 15.02 6.84
N GLU A 67 -5.16 13.91 6.14
CA GLU A 67 -6.47 13.24 6.21
C GLU A 67 -6.56 12.07 7.18
N PHE A 68 -5.45 11.38 7.46
CA PHE A 68 -5.46 10.19 8.30
C PHE A 68 -4.62 10.35 9.57
N ASP A 69 -3.91 11.48 9.76
CA ASP A 69 -2.97 11.72 10.86
C ASP A 69 -1.91 10.60 11.00
N VAL A 70 -1.51 10.03 9.86
CA VAL A 70 -0.53 8.93 9.80
C VAL A 70 0.76 9.40 9.15
N ASP A 71 1.86 9.32 9.91
CA ASP A 71 3.20 9.53 9.35
C ASP A 71 3.74 8.24 8.70
N TYR A 72 4.07 8.32 7.41
CA TYR A 72 4.74 7.26 6.67
C TYR A 72 6.19 7.62 6.33
N SER A 73 7.07 6.62 6.35
CA SER A 73 8.39 6.74 5.72
C SER A 73 8.25 6.67 4.20
N ALA A 74 9.23 7.19 3.46
CA ALA A 74 9.24 7.10 1.99
C ALA A 74 9.16 5.64 1.49
N SER A 75 9.87 4.71 2.16
CA SER A 75 9.85 3.29 1.81
C SER A 75 8.48 2.65 2.06
N SER A 76 7.87 2.96 3.21
CA SER A 76 6.53 2.46 3.54
C SER A 76 5.46 3.02 2.60
N LEU A 77 5.59 4.29 2.20
CA LEU A 77 4.74 4.89 1.19
C LEU A 77 4.86 4.16 -0.16
N SER A 78 6.08 3.84 -0.60
CA SER A 78 6.26 3.10 -1.86
C SER A 78 5.59 1.73 -1.83
N VAL A 79 5.64 1.01 -0.70
CA VAL A 79 4.94 -0.28 -0.54
C VAL A 79 3.42 -0.08 -0.58
N LEU A 80 2.91 0.93 0.13
CA LEU A 80 1.48 1.26 0.15
C LEU A 80 0.97 1.62 -1.26
N LEU A 81 1.63 2.55 -1.95
CA LEU A 81 1.27 2.98 -3.30
C LEU A 81 1.31 1.81 -4.29
N ARG A 82 2.32 0.92 -4.19
CA ARG A 82 2.39 -0.27 -5.02
C ARG A 82 1.26 -1.26 -4.74
N SER A 83 0.81 -1.37 -3.48
CA SER A 83 -0.35 -2.20 -3.12
C SER A 83 -1.66 -1.65 -3.69
N LEU A 84 -1.74 -0.34 -3.92
CA LEU A 84 -2.84 0.34 -4.60
C LEU A 84 -2.70 0.33 -6.14
N GLY A 85 -1.63 -0.25 -6.69
CA GLY A 85 -1.41 -0.32 -8.15
C GLY A 85 -0.64 0.85 -8.75
N TYR A 86 -0.15 1.81 -7.95
CA TYR A 86 0.67 2.90 -8.45
C TYR A 86 2.10 2.44 -8.73
N HIS A 87 2.63 2.93 -9.84
CA HIS A 87 4.01 2.67 -10.26
C HIS A 87 4.78 3.98 -10.39
N TYR A 88 6.08 3.92 -10.13
CA TYR A 88 6.95 5.05 -10.41
C TYR A 88 7.05 5.27 -11.92
N THR A 89 6.61 6.44 -12.39
CA THR A 89 6.74 6.86 -13.77
C THR A 89 7.60 8.13 -13.84
N LYS A 90 8.27 8.33 -14.97
CA LYS A 90 8.95 9.61 -15.21
C LYS A 90 7.86 10.67 -15.42
N PRO A 91 7.88 11.79 -14.68
CA PRO A 91 6.93 12.86 -14.92
C PRO A 91 7.12 13.42 -16.33
N TYR A 92 6.02 13.87 -16.94
CA TYR A 92 6.10 14.59 -18.21
C TYR A 92 6.97 15.84 -18.06
N GLN A 93 7.81 16.10 -19.06
CA GLN A 93 8.66 17.29 -19.06
C GLN A 93 7.81 18.53 -19.32
N PHE A 94 7.73 19.42 -18.33
CA PHE A 94 7.11 20.72 -18.50
C PHE A 94 8.06 21.67 -19.21
N TYR A 95 7.70 22.06 -20.43
CA TYR A 95 8.37 23.16 -21.11
C TYR A 95 7.86 24.49 -20.55
N SER A 96 8.75 25.29 -19.96
CA SER A 96 8.41 26.64 -19.47
C SER A 96 7.87 27.58 -20.57
N LYS A 97 8.08 27.23 -21.84
CA LYS A 97 7.57 27.97 -23.01
C LYS A 97 6.23 27.43 -23.53
N ARG A 98 5.62 26.44 -22.87
CA ARG A 98 4.34 25.84 -23.28
C ARG A 98 3.24 26.91 -23.17
N PRO A 99 2.56 27.27 -24.26
CA PRO A 99 1.41 28.18 -24.19
C PRO A 99 0.29 27.59 -23.33
N SER A 100 -0.51 28.44 -22.68
CA SER A 100 -1.68 27.99 -21.88
C SER A 100 -2.70 27.20 -22.72
N ASP A 101 -2.74 27.43 -24.02
CA ASP A 101 -3.67 26.85 -24.99
C ASP A 101 -3.10 25.59 -25.70
N ALA A 102 -1.97 25.06 -25.22
CA ALA A 102 -1.26 23.98 -25.90
C ALA A 102 -2.08 22.68 -26.02
N ASP A 103 -2.90 22.36 -25.01
CA ASP A 103 -3.75 21.15 -25.02
C ASP A 103 -4.93 21.27 -25.99
N GLU A 104 -5.53 22.45 -26.15
CA GLU A 104 -6.62 22.66 -27.11
C GLU A 104 -6.08 22.66 -28.54
N GLN A 105 -4.91 23.27 -28.77
CA GLN A 105 -4.23 23.26 -30.07
C GLN A 105 -3.83 21.85 -30.53
N LEU A 106 -3.42 20.98 -29.61
CA LEU A 106 -3.09 19.58 -29.92
C LEU A 106 -4.34 18.81 -30.35
N LYS A 107 -5.46 18.97 -29.64
CA LYS A 107 -6.74 18.28 -29.94
C LYS A 107 -7.37 18.71 -31.26
N LYS A 108 -7.10 19.94 -31.72
CA LYS A 108 -7.66 20.51 -32.95
C LYS A 108 -7.05 19.95 -34.24
N ASN A 109 -5.92 19.26 -34.15
CA ASN A 109 -5.17 18.72 -35.29
C ASN A 109 -5.25 17.18 -35.42
N VAL A 110 -6.17 16.54 -34.69
CA VAL A 110 -6.50 15.11 -34.79
C VAL A 110 -7.90 14.97 -35.37
#